data_AF-A0A9N9P889-F1
#
_entry.id   AF-A0A9N9P889-F1
#
_cell.length_a   1.000
_cell.length_b   1.000
_cell.length_c   1.000
_cell.angle_alpha   90.00
_cell.angle_beta   90.00
_cell.angle_gamma   90.00
#
_symmetry.space_group_name_H-M   'P 1'
#
loop_
_entity.id
_entity.type
_entity.pdbx_description
1 polymer ?
#
loop_
_entity_poly.entity_id
_entity_poly.type
_entity_poly.pdbx_seq_one_letter_code
_entity_poly.pdbx_strand_id
1 'polypeptide(L)'
;MTSNSSYESSLPPSQPQKKKTSTQIYFEGRPLPDNLINFSSPTGKELFKQALNEGYAEGYFNLSSCFAHQMDPAFCGLSSLSIVLNALQIKGAPVWKGPWRWWSDELLICCTPIEEVKKNGITFSQFACLAKCHCEVIVKRADRISKEEFIADLKNVCSRSDVYMVISFSRAAMKQTGD
;
A
#
# COMPACT_ATOMS: atom_id res chain seq x y z
N MET A 1 65.90 30.08 -51.74
CA MET A 1 65.91 29.90 -50.28
C MET A 1 65.29 31.12 -49.64
N THR A 2 63.99 31.09 -49.35
CA THR A 2 63.35 31.92 -48.33
C THR A 2 62.08 31.20 -47.90
N SER A 3 62.02 30.94 -46.61
CA SER A 3 61.06 30.14 -45.86
C SER A 3 59.76 30.90 -45.62
N ASN A 4 58.61 30.35 -46.03
CA ASN A 4 57.31 30.75 -45.50
C ASN A 4 56.96 29.86 -44.30
N SER A 5 57.02 30.45 -43.12
CA SER A 5 56.55 29.87 -41.85
C SER A 5 55.04 30.08 -41.75
N SER A 6 54.27 29.01 -41.84
CA SER A 6 52.84 28.99 -41.51
C SER A 6 52.69 28.85 -39.99
N TYR A 7 52.24 29.93 -39.34
CA TYR A 7 51.80 29.91 -37.95
C TYR A 7 50.50 29.08 -37.84
N GLU A 8 50.60 27.89 -37.26
CA GLU A 8 49.45 27.05 -36.93
C GLU A 8 48.91 27.48 -35.55
N SER A 9 47.72 28.10 -35.54
CA SER A 9 47.01 28.50 -34.33
C SER A 9 46.37 27.26 -33.69
N SER A 10 46.93 26.78 -32.58
CA SER A 10 46.33 25.72 -31.77
C SER A 10 45.30 26.31 -30.81
N LEU A 11 44.02 25.98 -31.04
CA LEU A 11 42.94 26.21 -30.08
C LEU A 11 43.14 25.30 -28.85
N PRO A 12 42.89 25.78 -27.62
CA PRO A 12 43.03 24.97 -26.43
C PRO A 12 41.99 23.84 -26.39
N PRO A 13 42.33 22.66 -25.82
CA PRO A 13 41.42 21.54 -25.77
C PRO A 13 40.20 21.87 -24.90
N SER A 14 39.01 21.58 -25.43
CA SER A 14 37.74 21.70 -24.72
C SER A 14 37.76 20.86 -23.44
N GLN A 15 37.51 21.49 -22.29
CA GLN A 15 37.43 20.79 -21.02
C GLN A 15 36.27 19.76 -21.03
N PRO A 16 36.46 18.57 -20.45
CA PRO A 16 35.41 17.55 -20.40
C PRO A 16 34.23 18.07 -19.58
N GLN A 17 33.06 18.11 -20.22
CA GLN A 17 31.80 18.45 -19.58
C GLN A 17 31.54 17.46 -18.43
N LYS A 18 31.54 17.96 -17.19
CA LYS A 18 31.16 17.17 -16.01
C LYS A 18 29.72 16.67 -16.20
N LYS A 19 29.56 15.36 -16.44
CA LYS A 19 28.25 14.69 -16.38
C LYS A 19 27.66 14.95 -15.01
N LYS A 20 26.52 15.65 -14.95
CA LYS A 20 25.73 15.79 -13.72
C LYS A 20 25.23 14.41 -13.33
N THR A 21 25.87 13.78 -12.35
CA THR A 21 25.37 12.57 -11.71
C THR A 21 24.10 12.96 -10.94
N SER A 22 22.95 12.45 -11.36
CA SER A 22 21.71 12.61 -10.59
C SER A 22 21.88 11.96 -9.23
N THR A 23 21.79 12.72 -8.15
CA THR A 23 21.82 12.17 -6.79
C THR A 23 20.62 11.25 -6.61
N GLN A 24 20.88 9.96 -6.40
CA GLN A 24 19.82 8.99 -6.15
C GLN A 24 19.23 9.23 -4.76
N ILE A 25 17.91 9.32 -4.68
CA ILE A 25 17.18 9.55 -3.44
C ILE A 25 16.71 8.20 -2.89
N TYR A 26 16.93 7.97 -1.59
CA TYR A 26 16.49 6.78 -0.86
C TYR A 26 15.56 7.19 0.29
N PHE A 27 14.69 6.28 0.72
CA PHE A 27 13.78 6.48 1.85
C PHE A 27 13.84 5.28 2.79
N GLU A 28 14.08 5.51 4.09
CA GLU A 28 14.19 4.47 5.13
C GLU A 28 13.16 4.73 6.24
N GLY A 29 11.88 4.63 5.86
CA GLY A 29 10.79 5.03 6.74
C GLY A 29 10.76 6.54 6.99
N ARG A 30 9.70 7.00 7.67
CA ARG A 30 9.54 8.41 8.06
C ARG A 30 9.09 8.49 9.51
N PRO A 31 9.48 9.53 10.26
CA PRO A 31 8.96 9.74 11.60
C PRO A 31 7.43 9.84 11.55
N LEU A 32 6.79 9.24 12.54
CA LEU A 32 5.36 9.29 12.67
C LEU A 32 4.95 10.68 13.21
N PRO A 33 3.90 11.32 12.66
CA PRO A 33 3.35 12.56 13.21
C PRO A 33 2.93 12.42 14.67
N ASP A 34 3.09 13.48 15.48
CA ASP A 34 2.78 13.48 16.92
C ASP A 34 1.32 13.11 17.27
N ASN A 35 0.40 13.26 16.32
CA ASN A 35 -1.00 12.89 16.49
C ASN A 35 -1.28 11.39 16.28
N LEU A 36 -0.27 10.57 16.03
CA LEU A 36 -0.39 9.13 15.79
C LEU A 36 0.51 8.35 16.77
N ILE A 37 0.03 7.18 17.19
CA ILE A 37 0.76 6.31 18.12
C ILE A 37 1.34 5.15 17.33
N ASN A 38 2.65 4.93 17.45
CA ASN A 38 3.30 3.77 16.84
C ASN A 38 2.82 2.48 17.54
N PHE A 39 2.29 1.54 16.77
CA PHE A 39 1.78 0.25 17.27
C PHE A 39 2.80 -0.51 18.13
N SER A 40 4.08 -0.47 17.76
CA SER A 40 5.16 -1.18 18.46
C SER A 40 5.70 -0.44 19.69
N SER A 41 5.24 0.78 19.96
CA SER A 41 5.60 1.53 21.18
C SER A 41 4.98 0.91 22.43
N PRO A 42 5.47 1.22 23.65
CA PRO A 42 4.83 0.79 24.89
C PRO A 42 3.33 1.17 24.93
N THR A 43 3.00 2.43 24.61
CA THR A 43 1.61 2.91 24.58
C THR A 43 0.77 2.16 23.54
N GLY A 44 1.29 1.94 22.33
CA GLY A 44 0.59 1.19 21.28
C GLY A 44 0.29 -0.26 21.69
N LYS A 45 1.24 -0.92 22.35
CA LYS A 45 1.06 -2.27 22.88
C LYS A 45 0.02 -2.33 23.99
N GLU A 46 -0.01 -1.36 24.89
CA GLU A 46 -1.06 -1.30 25.93
C GLU A 46 -2.45 -1.05 25.34
N LEU A 47 -2.58 -0.15 24.36
CA LEU A 47 -3.85 0.07 23.65
C LEU A 47 -4.33 -1.20 22.92
N PHE A 48 -3.41 -1.94 22.29
CA PHE A 48 -3.76 -3.21 21.65
C PHE A 48 -4.20 -4.26 22.66
N LYS A 49 -3.49 -4.42 23.79
CA LYS A 49 -3.90 -5.34 24.87
C LYS A 49 -5.28 -4.97 25.41
N GLN A 50 -5.56 -3.68 25.58
CA GLN A 50 -6.87 -3.21 26.01
C GLN A 50 -7.96 -3.63 25.00
N ALA A 51 -7.78 -3.30 23.72
CA ALA A 51 -8.74 -3.68 22.67
C ALA A 51 -8.94 -5.20 22.60
N LEU A 52 -7.88 -5.98 22.76
CA LEU A 52 -7.95 -7.44 22.81
C LEU A 52 -8.73 -7.94 24.02
N ASN A 53 -8.43 -7.44 25.22
CA ASN A 53 -9.14 -7.84 26.45
C ASN A 53 -10.62 -7.42 26.45
N GLU A 54 -10.95 -6.34 25.73
CA GLU A 54 -12.34 -5.88 25.53
C GLU A 54 -13.06 -6.61 24.37
N GLY A 55 -12.39 -7.52 23.66
CA GLY A 55 -12.98 -8.27 22.55
C GLY A 55 -13.18 -7.45 21.27
N TYR A 56 -12.41 -6.37 21.06
CA TYR A 56 -12.41 -5.53 19.85
C TYR A 56 -11.13 -5.70 19.03
N ALA A 57 -10.49 -6.87 19.08
CA ALA A 57 -9.36 -7.21 18.23
C ALA A 57 -9.41 -8.66 17.72
N GLU A 58 -10.58 -9.29 17.66
CA GLU A 58 -10.73 -10.71 17.33
C GLU A 58 -10.20 -11.03 15.92
N GLY A 59 -10.49 -10.18 14.94
CA GLY A 59 -10.01 -10.33 13.57
C GLY A 59 -8.49 -10.19 13.42
N TYR A 60 -7.78 -9.62 14.41
CA TYR A 60 -6.35 -9.39 14.32
C TYR A 60 -5.55 -10.69 14.16
N PHE A 61 -5.95 -11.78 14.82
CA PHE A 61 -5.20 -13.04 14.75
C PHE A 61 -5.12 -13.58 13.32
N ASN A 62 -6.26 -13.59 12.62
CA ASN A 62 -6.32 -14.04 11.24
C ASN A 62 -5.58 -13.06 10.30
N LEU A 63 -5.81 -11.75 10.46
CA LEU A 63 -5.10 -10.73 9.66
C LEU A 63 -3.58 -10.81 9.84
N SER A 64 -3.10 -10.97 11.07
CA SER A 64 -1.66 -11.03 11.37
C SER A 64 -0.98 -12.25 10.76
N SER A 65 -1.67 -13.40 10.73
CA SER A 65 -1.16 -14.62 10.08
C SER A 65 -1.07 -14.51 8.55
N CYS A 66 -1.84 -13.59 7.96
CA CYS A 66 -1.87 -13.35 6.51
C CYS A 66 -1.14 -12.06 6.10
N PHE A 67 -0.54 -11.33 7.04
CA PHE A 67 0.01 -10.00 6.78
C PHE A 67 1.16 -10.06 5.79
N ALA A 68 1.10 -9.23 4.75
CA ALA A 68 2.06 -9.19 3.67
C ALA A 68 2.41 -7.75 3.28
N HIS A 69 3.61 -7.56 2.75
CA HIS A 69 4.01 -6.28 2.15
C HIS A 69 3.42 -6.17 0.75
N GLN A 70 3.12 -4.94 0.32
CA GLN A 70 2.76 -4.67 -1.07
C GLN A 70 3.97 -4.84 -1.98
N MET A 71 3.81 -5.57 -3.10
CA MET A 71 4.90 -5.85 -4.04
C MET A 71 5.29 -4.65 -4.90
N ASP A 72 4.38 -3.68 -5.04
CA ASP A 72 4.59 -2.43 -5.77
C ASP A 72 4.01 -1.26 -4.95
N PRO A 73 4.61 -0.05 -4.98
CA PRO A 73 4.06 1.14 -4.32
C PRO A 73 2.58 1.44 -4.64
N ALA A 74 2.09 1.08 -5.82
CA ALA A 74 0.71 1.28 -6.25
C ALA A 74 -0.25 0.15 -5.80
N PHE A 75 0.24 -0.94 -5.21
CA PHE A 75 -0.56 -2.15 -4.93
C PHE A 75 -1.22 -2.20 -3.55
N CYS A 76 -1.16 -1.11 -2.77
CA CYS A 76 -1.70 -1.10 -1.40
C CYS A 76 -3.15 -1.63 -1.28
N GLY A 77 -4.03 -1.31 -2.24
CA GLY A 77 -5.39 -1.85 -2.29
C GLY A 77 -5.43 -3.34 -2.62
N LEU A 78 -4.65 -3.81 -3.59
CA LEU A 78 -4.60 -5.22 -3.98
C LEU A 78 -4.04 -6.08 -2.85
N SER A 79 -2.98 -5.63 -2.19
CA SER A 79 -2.38 -6.32 -1.05
C SER A 79 -3.33 -6.32 0.16
N SER A 80 -4.07 -5.24 0.40
CA SER A 80 -5.10 -5.22 1.45
C SER A 80 -6.21 -6.23 1.18
N LEU A 81 -6.67 -6.34 -0.07
CA LEU A 81 -7.71 -7.31 -0.44
C LEU A 81 -7.19 -8.75 -0.33
N SER A 82 -5.97 -9.04 -0.79
CA SER A 82 -5.41 -10.40 -0.70
C SER A 82 -5.26 -10.86 0.76
N ILE A 83 -4.80 -9.98 1.66
CA ILE A 83 -4.76 -10.24 3.10
C ILE A 83 -6.15 -10.61 3.63
N VAL A 84 -7.17 -9.82 3.29
CA VAL A 84 -8.55 -10.06 3.74
C VAL A 84 -9.12 -11.36 3.18
N LEU A 85 -8.92 -11.66 1.89
CA LEU A 85 -9.41 -12.90 1.28
C LEU A 85 -8.76 -14.14 1.90
N ASN A 86 -7.46 -14.08 2.21
CA ASN A 86 -6.77 -15.15 2.91
C ASN A 86 -7.25 -15.28 4.37
N ALA A 87 -7.43 -14.16 5.08
CA ALA A 87 -7.92 -14.14 6.46
C ALA A 87 -9.37 -14.66 6.59
N LEU A 88 -10.21 -14.45 5.56
CA LEU A 88 -11.55 -15.04 5.41
C LEU A 88 -11.53 -16.49 4.90
N GLN A 89 -10.37 -17.02 4.50
CA GLN A 89 -10.22 -18.33 3.87
C GLN A 89 -11.11 -18.51 2.63
N ILE A 90 -11.23 -17.45 1.82
CA ILE A 90 -12.02 -17.49 0.58
C ILE A 90 -11.40 -18.52 -0.39
N LYS A 91 -12.24 -19.45 -0.84
CA LYS A 91 -11.85 -20.50 -1.81
C LYS A 91 -11.66 -19.91 -3.21
N GLY A 92 -10.94 -20.65 -4.05
CA GLY A 92 -10.74 -20.26 -5.46
C GLY A 92 -9.49 -19.42 -5.71
N ALA A 93 -8.61 -19.28 -4.71
CA ALA A 93 -7.32 -18.64 -4.90
C ALA A 93 -6.56 -19.25 -6.10
N PRO A 94 -5.90 -18.41 -6.93
CA PRO A 94 -5.01 -18.87 -7.98
C PRO A 94 -3.88 -19.76 -7.44
N VAL A 95 -3.27 -20.56 -8.32
CA VAL A 95 -2.06 -21.30 -7.97
C VAL A 95 -0.94 -20.29 -7.76
N TRP A 96 -0.38 -20.26 -6.56
CA TRP A 96 0.75 -19.40 -6.22
C TRP A 96 2.08 -20.10 -6.53
N LYS A 97 2.24 -21.37 -6.08
CA LYS A 97 3.46 -22.15 -6.31
C LYS A 97 3.19 -23.65 -6.22
N GLY A 98 3.48 -24.42 -7.26
CA GLY A 98 3.23 -25.87 -7.26
C GLY A 98 1.76 -26.21 -6.98
N PRO A 99 1.42 -27.06 -5.99
CA PRO A 99 0.03 -27.34 -5.63
C PRO A 99 -0.61 -26.25 -4.74
N TRP A 100 0.17 -25.28 -4.25
CA TRP A 100 -0.28 -24.30 -3.27
C TRP A 100 -1.09 -23.18 -3.92
N ARG A 101 -2.23 -22.85 -3.31
CA ARG A 101 -3.11 -21.76 -3.72
C ARG A 101 -3.15 -20.70 -2.63
N TRP A 102 -3.00 -19.43 -3.04
CA TRP A 102 -2.95 -18.30 -2.12
C TRP A 102 -3.35 -17.02 -2.85
N TRP A 103 -4.11 -16.15 -2.19
CA TRP A 103 -4.39 -14.83 -2.76
C TRP A 103 -3.14 -13.96 -2.62
N SER A 104 -2.65 -13.39 -3.73
CA SER A 104 -1.59 -12.39 -3.74
C SER A 104 -2.01 -11.20 -4.58
N ASP A 105 -1.40 -10.05 -4.34
CA ASP A 105 -1.70 -8.81 -5.06
C ASP A 105 -1.47 -8.93 -6.57
N GLU A 106 -0.39 -9.59 -6.99
CA GLU A 106 -0.09 -9.83 -8.42
C GLU A 106 -1.10 -10.76 -9.13
N LEU A 107 -1.84 -11.59 -8.39
CA LEU A 107 -2.75 -12.61 -8.95
C LEU A 107 -4.22 -12.19 -8.89
N LEU A 108 -4.53 -11.01 -8.35
CA LEU A 108 -5.89 -10.46 -8.31
C LEU A 108 -6.24 -9.81 -9.66
N ILE A 109 -7.05 -10.50 -10.46
CA ILE A 109 -7.49 -10.04 -11.77
C ILE A 109 -9.02 -10.13 -11.84
N CYS A 110 -9.69 -9.00 -12.11
CA CYS A 110 -11.12 -8.98 -12.42
C CYS A 110 -11.49 -7.82 -13.36
N CYS A 111 -11.78 -6.63 -12.80
CA CYS A 111 -12.39 -5.53 -13.55
C CYS A 111 -11.47 -4.32 -13.80
N THR A 112 -10.20 -4.40 -13.39
CA THR A 112 -9.20 -3.36 -13.67
C THR A 112 -7.90 -4.03 -14.12
N PRO A 113 -7.35 -3.65 -15.28
CA PRO A 113 -6.08 -4.21 -15.75
C PRO A 113 -4.94 -3.90 -14.77
N ILE A 114 -4.09 -4.88 -14.49
CA ILE A 114 -2.98 -4.72 -13.53
C ILE A 114 -2.00 -3.61 -13.94
N GLU A 115 -1.81 -3.38 -15.24
CA GLU A 115 -0.95 -2.31 -15.77
C GLU A 115 -1.50 -0.91 -15.48
N GLU A 116 -2.83 -0.75 -15.40
CA GLU A 116 -3.44 0.50 -14.95
C GLU A 116 -3.21 0.71 -13.45
N VAL A 117 -3.34 -0.36 -12.66
CA VAL A 117 -3.10 -0.33 -11.21
C VAL A 117 -1.65 0.02 -10.90
N LYS A 118 -0.67 -0.59 -11.59
CA LYS A 118 0.76 -0.25 -11.40
C LYS A 118 1.05 1.23 -11.63
N LYS A 119 0.32 1.86 -12.55
CA LYS A 119 0.55 3.27 -12.92
C LYS A 119 -0.09 4.23 -11.93
N ASN A 120 -1.32 3.95 -11.48
CA ASN A 120 -2.15 4.94 -10.79
C ASN A 120 -2.69 4.47 -9.42
N GLY A 121 -2.36 3.25 -9.00
CA GLY A 121 -3.05 2.59 -7.91
C GLY A 121 -4.49 2.19 -8.27
N ILE A 122 -5.30 1.94 -7.26
CA ILE A 122 -6.70 1.56 -7.42
C ILE A 122 -7.63 2.58 -6.75
N THR A 123 -8.66 3.03 -7.47
CA THR A 123 -9.69 3.89 -6.87
C THR A 123 -10.61 3.09 -5.95
N PHE A 124 -11.32 3.78 -5.05
CA PHE A 124 -12.31 3.14 -4.17
C PHE A 124 -13.36 2.33 -4.94
N SER A 125 -13.84 2.85 -6.09
CA SER A 125 -14.84 2.16 -6.91
C SER A 125 -14.26 0.93 -7.62
N GLN A 126 -13.03 1.00 -8.12
CA GLN A 126 -12.33 -0.14 -8.70
C GLN A 126 -12.05 -1.21 -7.64
N PHE A 127 -11.62 -0.82 -6.43
CA PHE A 127 -11.42 -1.73 -5.31
C PHE A 127 -12.72 -2.44 -4.93
N ALA A 128 -13.82 -1.70 -4.81
CA ALA A 128 -15.12 -2.28 -4.51
C ALA A 128 -15.59 -3.26 -5.60
N CYS A 129 -15.35 -2.95 -6.88
CA CYS A 129 -15.62 -3.86 -7.98
C CYS A 129 -14.78 -5.13 -7.89
N LEU A 130 -13.48 -5.00 -7.67
CA LEU A 130 -12.56 -6.13 -7.54
C LEU A 130 -12.94 -7.03 -6.36
N ALA A 131 -13.21 -6.46 -5.19
CA ALA A 131 -13.61 -7.22 -4.01
C ALA A 131 -14.92 -8.01 -4.24
N LYS A 132 -15.90 -7.42 -4.93
CA LYS A 132 -17.18 -8.09 -5.28
C LYS A 132 -17.00 -9.28 -6.23
N CYS A 133 -15.88 -9.38 -6.94
CA CYS A 133 -15.58 -10.56 -7.75
C CYS A 133 -15.19 -11.78 -6.90
N HIS A 134 -14.86 -11.59 -5.62
CA HIS A 134 -14.27 -12.63 -4.77
C HIS A 134 -15.05 -12.90 -3.48
N CYS A 135 -15.77 -11.92 -2.93
CA CYS A 135 -16.52 -12.09 -1.69
C CYS A 135 -17.74 -11.16 -1.62
N GLU A 136 -18.56 -11.33 -0.57
CA GLU A 136 -19.62 -10.39 -0.23
C GLU A 136 -19.02 -9.07 0.27
N VAL A 137 -19.53 -7.94 -0.24
CA VAL A 137 -18.98 -6.60 0.04
C VAL A 137 -20.09 -5.60 0.30
N ILE A 138 -20.02 -4.94 1.46
CA ILE A 138 -20.81 -3.75 1.78
C ILE A 138 -19.96 -2.51 1.51
N VAL A 139 -20.43 -1.63 0.63
CA VAL A 139 -19.69 -0.44 0.20
C VAL A 139 -20.26 0.80 0.89
N LYS A 140 -19.44 1.48 1.70
CA LYS A 140 -19.80 2.72 2.39
C LYS A 140 -18.84 3.84 2.02
N ARG A 141 -19.36 4.93 1.45
CA ARG A 141 -18.57 6.14 1.19
C ARG A 141 -18.75 7.15 2.32
N ALA A 142 -17.68 7.84 2.70
CA ALA A 142 -17.67 8.77 3.82
C ALA A 142 -18.68 9.93 3.67
N ASP A 143 -19.01 10.35 2.44
CA ASP A 143 -20.03 11.37 2.16
C ASP A 143 -21.48 10.85 2.26
N ARG A 144 -21.65 9.55 2.51
CA ARG A 144 -22.96 8.86 2.52
C ARG A 144 -23.32 8.24 3.86
N ILE A 145 -22.39 8.23 4.82
CA ILE A 145 -22.61 7.64 6.15
C ILE A 145 -22.24 8.64 7.24
N SER A 146 -22.82 8.44 8.42
CA SER A 146 -22.46 9.23 9.60
C SER A 146 -21.18 8.69 10.26
N LYS A 147 -20.56 9.52 11.10
CA LYS A 147 -19.43 9.08 11.93
C LYS A 147 -19.87 8.00 12.93
N GLU A 148 -21.07 8.14 13.45
CA GLU A 148 -21.68 7.23 14.41
C GLU A 148 -21.88 5.84 13.78
N GLU A 149 -22.36 5.80 12.54
CA GLU A 149 -22.47 4.57 11.76
C GLU A 149 -21.10 3.93 11.50
N PHE A 150 -20.10 4.72 11.08
CA PHE A 150 -18.73 4.22 10.89
C PHE A 150 -18.16 3.59 12.17
N ILE A 151 -18.35 4.24 13.33
CA ILE A 151 -17.89 3.71 14.62
C ILE A 151 -18.64 2.42 15.00
N ALA A 152 -19.94 2.35 14.72
CA ALA A 152 -20.74 1.15 14.97
C ALA A 152 -20.26 -0.04 14.12
N ASP A 153 -20.02 0.20 12.82
CA ASP A 153 -19.45 -0.81 11.92
C ASP A 153 -18.07 -1.26 12.41
N LEU A 154 -17.20 -0.31 12.78
CA LEU A 154 -15.84 -0.58 13.25
C LEU A 154 -15.87 -1.50 14.48
N LYS A 155 -16.72 -1.20 15.47
CA LYS A 155 -16.90 -2.05 16.65
C LYS A 155 -17.34 -3.46 16.28
N ASN A 156 -18.34 -3.58 15.41
CA ASN A 156 -18.87 -4.88 14.97
C ASN A 156 -17.83 -5.72 14.21
N VAL A 157 -17.05 -5.13 13.30
CA VAL A 157 -16.00 -5.88 12.57
C VAL A 157 -14.83 -6.24 13.47
N CYS A 158 -14.47 -5.37 14.42
CA CYS A 158 -13.38 -5.61 15.35
C CYS A 158 -13.69 -6.70 16.40
N SER A 159 -14.97 -6.95 16.68
CA SER A 159 -15.42 -8.02 17.59
C SER A 159 -15.65 -9.36 16.92
N ARG A 160 -15.24 -9.52 15.66
CA ARG A 160 -15.51 -10.69 14.83
C ARG A 160 -14.27 -11.10 14.04
N SER A 161 -14.27 -12.34 13.57
CA SER A 161 -13.18 -12.93 12.78
C SER A 161 -13.62 -13.42 11.39
N ASP A 162 -14.91 -13.23 11.06
CA ASP A 162 -15.57 -13.63 9.82
C ASP A 162 -15.98 -12.43 8.93
N VAL A 163 -15.64 -11.20 9.34
CA VAL A 163 -15.87 -9.97 8.59
C VAL A 163 -14.71 -9.00 8.81
N TYR A 164 -14.29 -8.31 7.76
CA TYR A 164 -13.21 -7.33 7.84
C TYR A 164 -13.61 -6.03 7.15
N MET A 165 -12.98 -4.94 7.58
CA MET A 165 -13.13 -3.62 6.98
C MET A 165 -11.80 -3.18 6.38
N VAL A 166 -11.83 -2.80 5.10
CA VAL A 166 -10.70 -2.13 4.43
C VAL A 166 -11.04 -0.66 4.28
N ILE A 167 -10.14 0.22 4.72
CA ILE A 167 -10.36 1.67 4.74
C ILE A 167 -9.47 2.31 3.67
N SER A 168 -10.09 3.09 2.78
CA SER A 168 -9.39 3.98 1.86
C SER A 168 -9.39 5.39 2.45
N PHE A 169 -8.22 5.98 2.62
CA PHE A 169 -8.03 7.28 3.27
C PHE A 169 -6.88 8.06 2.63
N SER A 170 -6.90 9.38 2.78
CA SER A 170 -5.77 10.24 2.42
C SER A 170 -4.74 10.24 3.55
N ARG A 171 -3.48 9.96 3.21
CA ARG A 171 -2.36 10.03 4.17
C ARG A 171 -2.11 11.48 4.57
N ALA A 172 -2.29 12.43 3.66
CA ALA A 172 -2.16 13.86 3.94
C ALA A 172 -3.11 14.32 5.05
N ALA A 173 -4.36 13.83 5.08
CA ALA A 173 -5.32 14.13 6.14
C ALA A 173 -4.84 13.67 7.54
N MET A 174 -3.99 12.63 7.59
CA MET A 174 -3.38 12.12 8.82
C MET A 174 -1.97 12.69 9.07
N LYS A 175 -1.55 13.71 8.29
CA LYS A 175 -0.21 14.31 8.28
C LYS A 175 0.92 13.34 7.93
N GLN A 176 0.61 12.24 7.26
CA GLN A 176 1.59 11.30 6.70
C GLN A 176 1.97 11.70 5.28
N THR A 177 3.12 11.22 4.78
CA THR A 177 3.57 11.49 3.40
C THR A 177 2.93 10.52 2.40
N GLY A 178 2.53 11.05 1.24
CA GLY A 178 1.94 10.31 0.12
C GLY A 178 0.44 10.56 -0.01
N ASP A 179 -0.14 10.13 -1.13
CA ASP A 179 -1.55 9.84 -1.37
C ASP A 179 -1.63 8.81 -2.51
#